data_AF-A0A7X8M629-F1
#
_entry.id   AF-A0A7X8M629-F1
#
_cell.length_a   1.000
_cell.length_b   1.000
_cell.length_c   1.000
_cell.angle_alpha   90.00
_cell.angle_beta   90.00
_cell.angle_gamma   90.00
#
_symmetry.space_group_name_H-M   'P 1'
#
loop_
_entity.id
_entity.type
_entity.pdbx_description
1 polymer ?
#
loop_
_entity_poly.entity_id
_entity_poly.type
_entity_poly.pdbx_seq_one_letter_code
_entity_poly.pdbx_strand_id
1 'polypeptide(L)'
;MRTSAKLLAILLVFSVLTACSLSRGDRHVKKGLKLYLDGEYEQAVSEFEKAVESGVKKYSLTDLYEVLGSCYLDMDRYDEAIDTFTKATETDGGSVSAWVSLGIAYRQHGDLDKAEECYARALEIDPEYAELRSSLGTLY
;
A
#
# COMPACT_ATOMS: atom_id res chain seq x y z
N MET A 1 -35.13 35.57 19.64
CA MET A 1 -34.87 34.99 18.30
C MET A 1 -33.40 35.01 17.84
N ARG A 2 -32.41 35.41 18.67
CA ARG A 2 -30.98 35.52 18.24
C ARG A 2 -30.08 34.32 18.61
N THR A 3 -30.57 33.34 19.37
CA THR A 3 -29.78 32.19 19.84
C THR A 3 -29.70 31.05 18.82
N SER A 4 -30.70 30.88 17.96
CA SER A 4 -30.76 29.77 16.99
C SER A 4 -29.71 29.86 15.87
N ALA A 5 -29.34 31.07 15.45
CA ALA A 5 -28.34 31.28 14.39
C ALA A 5 -26.90 30.99 14.87
N LYS A 6 -26.60 31.20 16.16
CA LYS A 6 -25.27 30.94 16.73
C LYS A 6 -25.01 29.43 16.91
N LEU A 7 -26.03 28.64 17.26
CA LEU A 7 -25.89 27.17 17.31
C LEU A 7 -25.70 26.55 15.92
N LEU A 8 -26.42 27.04 14.90
CA LEU A 8 -26.30 26.53 13.54
C LEU A 8 -24.91 26.78 12.94
N ALA A 9 -24.32 27.94 13.23
CA ALA A 9 -22.95 28.27 12.81
C ALA A 9 -21.89 27.41 13.51
N ILE A 10 -22.06 27.08 14.79
CA ILE A 10 -21.13 26.20 15.54
C ILE A 10 -21.21 24.76 15.03
N LEU A 11 -22.40 24.24 14.73
CA LEU A 11 -22.57 22.91 14.13
C LEU A 11 -21.98 22.81 12.72
N LEU A 12 -22.15 23.83 11.89
CA LEU A 12 -21.53 23.88 10.57
C LEU A 12 -20.00 23.93 10.66
N VAL A 13 -19.44 24.75 11.55
CA VAL A 13 -17.98 24.79 11.79
C VAL A 13 -17.45 23.44 12.28
N PHE A 14 -18.21 22.71 13.11
CA PHE A 14 -17.82 21.37 13.57
C PHE A 14 -17.81 20.34 12.43
N SER A 15 -18.79 20.40 11.52
CA SER A 15 -18.84 19.53 10.32
C SER A 15 -17.77 19.86 9.27
N VAL A 16 -17.37 21.13 9.17
CA VAL A 16 -16.31 21.60 8.26
C VAL A 16 -14.91 21.30 8.83
N LEU A 17 -14.73 21.28 10.16
CA LEU A 17 -13.48 20.87 10.81
C LEU A 17 -13.17 19.39 10.60
N THR A 18 -14.19 18.54 10.48
CA THR A 18 -14.02 17.12 10.09
C THR A 18 -13.61 16.93 8.63
N ALA A 19 -13.67 17.96 7.79
CA ALA A 19 -13.33 17.84 6.37
C ALA A 19 -11.84 18.02 6.05
N CYS A 20 -11.01 18.51 7.00
CA CYS A 20 -9.60 18.82 6.72
C CYS A 20 -8.56 18.09 7.61
N SER A 21 -8.99 17.31 8.60
CA SER A 21 -8.06 16.49 9.37
C SER A 21 -7.80 15.16 8.66
N LEU A 22 -6.57 14.92 8.17
CA LEU A 22 -6.12 13.56 7.83
C LEU A 22 -6.57 12.61 8.95
N SER A 23 -7.18 11.48 8.59
CA SER A 23 -7.52 10.45 9.59
C SER A 23 -6.26 10.04 10.34
N ARG A 24 -6.41 9.46 11.54
CA ARG A 24 -5.24 9.02 12.32
C ARG A 24 -4.35 8.12 11.46
N GLY A 25 -4.94 7.18 10.72
CA GLY A 25 -4.23 6.32 9.77
C GLY A 25 -3.53 7.10 8.66
N ASP A 26 -4.22 8.03 7.99
CA ASP A 26 -3.60 8.79 6.88
C ASP A 26 -2.37 9.60 7.31
N ARG A 27 -2.32 10.08 8.56
CA ARG A 27 -1.13 10.77 9.10
C ARG A 27 0.05 9.82 9.26
N HIS A 28 -0.21 8.60 9.70
CA HIS A 28 0.80 7.56 9.82
C HIS A 28 1.32 7.15 8.44
N VAL A 29 0.45 7.01 7.41
CA VAL A 29 0.90 6.80 6.02
C VAL A 29 1.83 7.91 5.56
N LYS A 30 1.44 9.18 5.74
CA LYS A 30 2.28 10.31 5.31
C LYS A 30 3.65 10.32 6.00
N LYS A 31 3.70 9.96 7.28
CA LYS A 31 4.94 9.88 8.04
C LYS A 31 5.79 8.69 7.58
N GLY A 32 5.19 7.51 7.41
CA GLY A 32 5.86 6.31 6.90
C GLY A 32 6.47 6.54 5.52
N LEU A 33 5.74 7.19 4.60
CA LEU A 33 6.27 7.54 3.27
C LEU A 33 7.49 8.46 3.34
N LYS A 34 7.51 9.40 4.30
CA LYS A 34 8.68 10.25 4.50
C LYS A 34 9.88 9.43 4.98
N LEU A 35 9.67 8.57 5.97
CA LEU A 35 10.72 7.70 6.51
C LEU A 35 11.26 6.72 5.46
N TYR A 36 10.39 6.19 4.59
CA TYR A 36 10.78 5.36 3.45
C TYR A 36 11.73 6.11 2.51
N LEU A 37 11.42 7.36 2.17
CA LEU A 37 12.30 8.20 1.34
C LEU A 37 13.62 8.55 2.05
N ASP A 38 13.59 8.64 3.39
CA ASP A 38 14.77 8.88 4.22
C ASP A 38 15.60 7.58 4.42
N GLY A 39 15.13 6.42 3.94
CA GLY A 39 15.78 5.10 4.08
C GLY A 39 15.61 4.44 5.45
N GLU A 40 14.76 4.98 6.32
CA GLU A 40 14.49 4.46 7.66
C GLU A 40 13.37 3.41 7.63
N TYR A 41 13.64 2.28 6.96
CA TYR A 41 12.65 1.25 6.62
C TYR A 41 11.94 0.63 7.83
N GLU A 42 12.64 0.22 8.89
CA GLU A 42 12.00 -0.30 10.11
C GLU A 42 10.99 0.69 10.73
N GLN A 43 11.34 1.98 10.74
CA GLN A 43 10.45 2.98 11.31
C GLN A 43 9.25 3.23 10.38
N ALA A 44 9.48 3.22 9.07
CA ALA A 44 8.43 3.31 8.06
C ALA A 44 7.41 2.18 8.23
N VAL A 45 7.88 0.94 8.38
CA VAL A 45 7.05 -0.25 8.66
C VAL A 45 6.15 -0.03 9.88
N SER A 46 6.70 0.37 11.03
CA SER A 46 5.85 0.53 12.23
C SER A 46 4.82 1.66 12.09
N GLU A 47 5.11 2.69 11.29
CA GLU A 47 4.12 3.73 10.99
C GLU A 47 3.04 3.21 10.04
N PHE A 48 3.40 2.44 9.01
CA PHE A 48 2.42 1.83 8.11
C PHE A 48 1.52 0.80 8.82
N GLU A 49 2.05 -0.03 9.71
CA GLU A 49 1.25 -0.96 10.52
C GLU A 49 0.22 -0.21 11.40
N LYS A 50 0.65 0.85 12.09
CA LYS A 50 -0.26 1.74 12.83
C LYS A 50 -1.29 2.40 11.92
N ALA A 51 -0.94 2.67 10.66
CA ALA A 51 -1.86 3.23 9.69
C ALA A 51 -2.97 2.23 9.32
N VAL A 52 -2.62 0.96 9.13
CA VAL A 52 -3.57 -0.14 8.91
C VAL A 52 -4.49 -0.29 10.12
N GLU A 53 -3.94 -0.36 11.33
CA GLU A 53 -4.73 -0.50 12.58
C GLU A 53 -5.69 0.67 12.82
N SER A 54 -5.24 1.89 12.54
CA SER A 54 -6.03 3.10 12.74
C SER A 54 -7.09 3.33 11.67
N GLY A 55 -7.05 2.55 10.58
CA GLY A 55 -7.87 2.72 9.39
C GLY A 55 -7.44 3.93 8.56
N VAL A 56 -7.18 3.69 7.29
CA VAL A 56 -6.96 4.73 6.28
C VAL A 56 -8.27 5.11 5.59
N LYS A 57 -8.37 6.36 5.15
CA LYS A 57 -9.52 6.86 4.37
C LYS A 57 -9.11 7.47 3.05
N LYS A 58 -7.93 8.08 3.00
CA LYS A 58 -7.42 8.76 1.82
C LYS A 58 -6.66 7.83 0.88
N TYR A 59 -5.95 6.87 1.45
CA TYR A 59 -5.09 5.94 0.73
C TYR A 59 -5.80 4.61 0.52
N SER A 60 -5.50 3.91 -0.58
CA SER A 60 -5.95 2.54 -0.76
C SER A 60 -5.20 1.62 0.20
N LEU A 61 -5.90 0.62 0.75
CA LEU A 61 -5.25 -0.41 1.56
C LEU A 61 -4.28 -1.24 0.72
N THR A 62 -4.59 -1.48 -0.56
CA THR A 62 -3.69 -2.16 -1.50
C THR A 62 -2.38 -1.40 -1.67
N ASP A 63 -2.42 -0.10 -2.00
CA ASP A 63 -1.23 0.74 -2.14
C ASP A 63 -0.39 0.77 -0.85
N LEU A 64 -1.06 0.76 0.31
CA LEU A 64 -0.37 0.76 1.60
C LEU A 64 0.38 -0.56 1.83
N TYR A 65 -0.23 -1.71 1.52
CA TYR A 65 0.44 -3.00 1.59
C TYR A 65 1.56 -3.11 0.56
N GLU A 66 1.41 -2.55 -0.64
CA GLU A 66 2.48 -2.51 -1.63
C GLU A 66 3.71 -1.76 -1.10
N VAL A 67 3.53 -0.55 -0.56
CA VAL A 67 4.65 0.22 -0.01
C VAL A 67 5.25 -0.45 1.24
N LEU A 68 4.41 -1.06 2.08
CA LEU A 68 4.88 -1.84 3.24
C LEU A 68 5.72 -3.05 2.81
N GLY A 69 5.28 -3.77 1.78
CA GLY A 69 6.02 -4.89 1.19
C GLY A 69 7.34 -4.43 0.57
N SER A 70 7.36 -3.27 -0.11
CA SER A 70 8.61 -2.69 -0.62
C SER A 70 9.60 -2.36 0.50
N CYS A 71 9.14 -1.86 1.65
CA CYS A 71 10.01 -1.68 2.81
C CYS A 71 10.65 -3.00 3.24
N TYR A 72 9.88 -4.10 3.26
CA TYR A 72 10.42 -5.41 3.61
C TYR A 72 11.42 -5.93 2.58
N LEU A 73 11.20 -5.70 1.28
CA LEU A 73 12.17 -6.04 0.24
C LEU A 73 13.47 -5.26 0.39
N ASP A 74 13.40 -3.96 0.65
CA ASP A 74 14.59 -3.11 0.86
C ASP A 74 15.40 -3.51 2.11
N MET A 75 14.78 -4.25 3.03
CA MET A 75 15.41 -4.84 4.21
C MET A 75 15.83 -6.31 4.02
N ASP A 76 15.72 -6.86 2.80
CA ASP A 76 15.96 -8.28 2.48
C ASP A 76 15.07 -9.27 3.28
N ARG A 77 13.93 -8.81 3.79
CA ARG A 77 12.94 -9.58 4.56
C ARG A 77 11.88 -10.16 3.64
N TYR A 78 12.30 -11.12 2.82
CA TYR A 78 11.48 -11.61 1.72
C TYR A 78 10.19 -12.33 2.17
N ASP A 79 10.23 -13.08 3.28
CA ASP A 79 9.05 -13.79 3.79
C ASP A 79 7.95 -12.81 4.22
N GLU A 80 8.31 -11.76 4.96
CA GLU A 80 7.37 -10.70 5.35
C GLU A 80 6.89 -9.87 4.16
N ALA A 81 7.75 -9.64 3.17
CA ALA A 81 7.37 -8.99 1.92
C ALA A 81 6.31 -9.81 1.18
N ILE A 82 6.52 -11.12 1.03
CA ILE A 82 5.59 -12.04 0.36
C ILE A 82 4.24 -12.06 1.07
N ASP A 83 4.20 -12.18 2.40
CA ASP A 83 2.95 -12.15 3.18
C ASP A 83 2.21 -10.82 2.99
N THR A 84 2.96 -9.71 3.00
CA THR A 84 2.38 -8.37 2.84
C THR A 84 1.82 -8.15 1.43
N PHE A 85 2.55 -8.53 0.39
CA PHE A 85 2.06 -8.42 -0.99
C PHE A 85 0.90 -9.39 -1.26
N THR A 86 0.90 -10.57 -0.63
CA THR A 86 -0.25 -11.49 -0.71
C THR A 86 -1.50 -10.80 -0.15
N LYS A 87 -1.41 -10.13 1.01
CA LYS A 87 -2.52 -9.32 1.54
C LYS A 87 -2.95 -8.19 0.60
N ALA A 88 -2.01 -7.58 -0.15
CA ALA A 88 -2.34 -6.60 -1.17
C ALA A 88 -3.20 -7.23 -2.28
N THR A 89 -2.81 -8.40 -2.80
CA THR A 89 -3.57 -9.13 -3.84
C THR A 89 -4.91 -9.66 -3.33
N GLU A 90 -5.03 -9.99 -2.04
CA GLU A 90 -6.31 -10.38 -1.42
C GLU A 90 -7.25 -9.19 -1.23
N THR A 91 -6.69 -8.00 -0.97
CA THR A 91 -7.44 -6.75 -0.82
C THR A 91 -7.97 -6.28 -2.18
N ASP A 92 -7.14 -6.33 -3.21
CA ASP A 92 -7.52 -6.06 -4.59
C ASP A 92 -6.87 -7.05 -5.55
N GLY A 93 -7.62 -8.11 -5.88
CA GLY A 93 -7.18 -9.13 -6.82
C GLY A 93 -7.05 -8.63 -8.27
N GLY A 94 -7.54 -7.43 -8.57
CA GLY A 94 -7.37 -6.77 -9.87
C GLY A 94 -6.17 -5.84 -9.95
N SER A 95 -5.40 -5.66 -8.87
CA SER A 95 -4.21 -4.80 -8.90
C SER A 95 -3.05 -5.52 -9.61
N VAL A 96 -2.77 -5.09 -10.84
CA VAL A 96 -1.58 -5.53 -11.60
C VAL A 96 -0.30 -5.23 -10.82
N SER A 97 -0.21 -4.05 -10.18
CA SER A 97 0.94 -3.62 -9.38
C SER A 97 1.20 -4.58 -8.21
N ALA A 98 0.15 -5.04 -7.52
CA ALA A 98 0.28 -5.95 -6.39
C ALA A 98 0.81 -7.32 -6.82
N TRP A 99 0.27 -7.87 -7.92
CA TRP A 99 0.73 -9.14 -8.48
C TRP A 99 2.17 -9.08 -8.98
N VAL A 100 2.56 -7.97 -9.62
CA VAL A 100 3.94 -7.74 -10.05
C VAL A 100 4.87 -7.64 -8.85
N SER A 101 4.49 -6.89 -7.82
CA SER A 101 5.31 -6.73 -6.61
C SER A 101 5.48 -8.06 -5.86
N LEU A 102 4.42 -8.88 -5.78
CA LEU A 102 4.48 -10.24 -5.25
C LEU A 102 5.44 -11.14 -6.06
N GLY A 103 5.37 -11.07 -7.39
CA GLY A 103 6.28 -11.82 -8.27
C GLY A 103 7.74 -11.39 -8.11
N ILE A 104 8.01 -10.09 -7.92
CA ILE A 104 9.35 -9.58 -7.62
C ILE A 104 9.84 -10.13 -6.28
N ALA A 105 8.99 -10.15 -5.27
CA ALA A 105 9.32 -10.70 -3.95
C ALA A 105 9.68 -12.19 -4.02
N TYR A 106 8.86 -13.01 -4.70
CA TYR A 106 9.17 -14.42 -4.92
C TYR A 106 10.47 -14.63 -5.71
N ARG A 107 10.71 -13.82 -6.74
CA ARG A 107 11.95 -13.88 -7.51
C ARG A 107 13.18 -13.58 -6.65
N GLN A 108 13.11 -12.56 -5.79
CA GLN A 108 14.21 -12.23 -4.88
C GLN A 108 14.40 -13.28 -3.77
N HIS A 109 13.30 -13.89 -3.32
CA HIS A 109 13.34 -15.04 -2.41
C HIS A 109 13.95 -16.30 -3.04
N GLY A 110 13.90 -16.42 -4.38
CA GLY A 110 14.43 -17.54 -5.16
C GLY A 110 13.38 -18.53 -5.66
N ASP A 111 12.09 -18.29 -5.37
CA ASP A 111 10.95 -19.12 -5.79
C ASP A 111 10.48 -18.68 -7.20
N LEU A 112 11.26 -19.04 -8.22
CA LEU A 112 11.02 -18.59 -9.60
C LEU A 112 9.69 -19.09 -10.18
N ASP A 113 9.26 -20.31 -9.82
CA ASP A 113 7.99 -20.89 -10.27
C ASP A 113 6.80 -20.03 -9.83
N LYS A 114 6.77 -19.62 -8.55
CA LYS A 114 5.72 -18.74 -8.02
C LYS A 114 5.81 -17.33 -8.57
N ALA A 115 7.02 -16.84 -8.83
CA ALA A 115 7.21 -15.55 -9.48
C ALA A 115 6.56 -15.53 -10.88
N GLU A 116 6.76 -16.60 -11.65
CA GLU A 116 6.13 -16.77 -12.96
C GLU A 116 4.60 -16.83 -12.85
N GLU A 117 4.04 -17.57 -11.89
CA GLU A 117 2.60 -17.60 -11.66
C GLU A 117 2.03 -16.20 -11.37
N CYS A 118 2.71 -15.42 -10.52
CA CYS A 118 2.28 -14.05 -10.19
C CYS A 118 2.32 -13.13 -11.40
N TYR A 119 3.38 -13.23 -12.21
CA TYR A 119 3.50 -12.47 -13.45
C TYR A 119 2.49 -12.91 -14.51
N ALA A 120 2.18 -14.21 -14.61
CA ALA A 120 1.12 -14.70 -15.48
C ALA A 120 -0.24 -14.10 -15.07
N ARG A 121 -0.55 -14.04 -13.78
CA ARG A 121 -1.78 -13.40 -13.28
C ARG A 121 -1.85 -11.91 -13.57
N ALA A 122 -0.75 -11.19 -13.41
CA ALA A 122 -0.69 -9.78 -13.79
C ALA A 122 -0.92 -9.57 -15.30
N LEU A 123 -0.40 -10.45 -16.17
CA LEU A 123 -0.67 -10.41 -17.62
C LEU A 123 -2.10 -10.81 -17.99
N GLU A 124 -2.76 -11.67 -17.21
CA GLU A 124 -4.17 -11.99 -17.42
C GLU A 124 -5.07 -10.77 -17.15
N ILE A 125 -4.70 -9.93 -16.18
CA ILE A 125 -5.43 -8.70 -15.83
C ILE A 125 -5.12 -7.60 -16.84
N ASP A 126 -3.85 -7.36 -17.14
CA ASP A 126 -3.40 -6.41 -18.16
C ASP A 126 -2.40 -7.07 -19.14
N PRO A 127 -2.91 -7.56 -20.29
CA PRO A 127 -2.07 -8.19 -21.30
C PRO A 127 -1.04 -7.25 -21.95
N GLU A 128 -1.23 -5.93 -21.86
CA GLU A 128 -0.36 -4.93 -22.49
C GLU A 128 0.77 -4.44 -21.58
N TYR A 129 0.85 -4.96 -20.35
CA TYR A 129 1.85 -4.54 -19.37
C TYR A 129 3.28 -4.94 -19.79
N ALA A 130 3.94 -4.04 -20.53
CA ALA A 130 5.18 -4.31 -21.25
C ALA A 130 6.37 -4.63 -20.35
N GLU A 131 6.43 -4.03 -19.16
CA GLU A 131 7.50 -4.24 -18.17
C GLU A 131 7.57 -5.70 -17.68
N LEU A 132 6.43 -6.39 -17.71
CA LEU A 132 6.31 -7.76 -17.23
C LEU A 132 6.80 -8.78 -18.25
N ARG A 133 6.62 -8.50 -19.54
CA ARG A 133 7.24 -9.31 -20.60
C ARG A 133 8.76 -9.27 -20.52
N SER A 134 9.35 -8.12 -20.16
CA SER A 134 10.79 -8.03 -19.89
C SER A 134 11.18 -8.81 -18.64
N SER A 135 10.34 -8.78 -17.59
CA SER A 135 10.61 -9.46 -16.33
C SER A 135 10.56 -10.99 -16.47
N LEU A 136 9.60 -11.52 -17.23
CA LEU A 136 9.51 -12.94 -17.60
C LEU A 136 10.67 -13.38 -18.51
N GLY A 137 11.08 -12.53 -19.46
CA GLY A 137 12.23 -12.82 -20.32
C GLY A 137 13.58 -12.84 -19.60
N THR A 138 13.66 -12.30 -18.37
CA THR A 138 14.86 -12.33 -17.52
C THR A 138 14.85 -13.50 -16.52
N LEU A 139 13.70 -14.14 -16.32
CA LEU A 139 13.54 -15.30 -15.44
C LEU A 139 14.17 -16.57 -16.03
N TYR A 140 14.31 -16.63 -17.35
CA TYR A 140 14.85 -17.74 -18.15
C TYR A 140 16.17 -17.35 -18.83
#